data_AF-A0A9Q1RCX6-F1
#
_entry.id   AF-A0A9Q1RCX6-F1
#
_cell.length_a   1.000
_cell.length_b   1.000
_cell.length_c   1.000
_cell.angle_alpha   90.00
_cell.angle_beta   90.00
_cell.angle_gamma   90.00
#
_symmetry.space_group_name_H-M   'P 1'
#
loop_
_entity.id
_entity.type
_entity.pdbx_description
1 polymer ?
#
loop_
_entity_poly.entity_id
_entity_poly.type
_entity_poly.pdbx_seq_one_letter_code
_entity_poly.pdbx_strand_id
1 'polypeptide(L)'
;MKQAILSWSHFLPTLLPVPISPKPQKTISLRVYATVESSPKENILTAKERRQLRNERRESKTGYNWREEVEERLIKKPKKQYKSWTEELNLDNLAKLGPQWWVVRVSRVSGHDTAERMARALARNFPDIDFQVYIPSVQVKRKLKNGSLSVKPKPLFPGCAFLRCVMNKEIHDFIRECDGIGGFIGSKVGNTKRQINKPRPVDEDDLEAIFKQAKEEQEKADQAFEEEQAEGSLDSKLIKDSTIAPTDDKVVPKKGGRKSKKASDLLAVDALRGSDDKSLIPGSTVEVVSGAFAGFSGILKKVDSKAGLATVGFTLFGKETLADIDVKEIVAEVG
;
A
#
# COMPACT_ATOMS: atom_id res chain seq x y z
N MET A 1 39.55 24.05 7.50
CA MET A 1 39.16 25.18 8.40
C MET A 1 37.78 25.64 8.01
N LYS A 2 36.84 25.65 8.97
CA LYS A 2 35.50 26.33 9.01
C LYS A 2 34.47 25.82 7.99
N GLN A 3 33.55 24.91 8.33
CA GLN A 3 32.30 25.04 9.13
C GLN A 3 31.35 26.17 8.69
N ALA A 4 30.14 25.81 8.25
CA ALA A 4 28.87 26.16 8.92
C ALA A 4 27.66 25.52 8.21
N ILE A 5 26.76 24.98 9.04
CA ILE A 5 25.45 24.37 8.79
C ILE A 5 24.43 25.45 8.47
N LEU A 6 23.38 25.19 7.67
CA LEU A 6 22.04 25.79 7.86
C LEU A 6 20.94 24.97 7.15
N SER A 7 19.87 24.77 7.90
CA SER A 7 18.68 23.95 7.71
C SER A 7 17.69 24.46 6.66
N TRP A 8 17.12 23.55 5.87
CA TRP A 8 15.88 23.81 5.11
C TRP A 8 14.69 23.14 5.80
N SER A 9 13.91 23.96 6.49
CA SER A 9 12.60 23.60 7.01
C SER A 9 11.54 23.76 5.92
N HIS A 10 10.89 22.65 5.57
CA HIS A 10 9.68 22.61 4.76
C HIS A 10 8.51 23.23 5.57
N PHE A 11 8.00 24.36 5.09
CA PHE A 11 6.73 24.91 5.52
C PHE A 11 5.59 24.02 4.98
N LEU A 12 4.91 23.31 5.88
CA LEU A 12 3.59 22.72 5.61
C LEU A 12 2.50 23.81 5.68
N PRO A 13 1.43 23.68 4.89
CA PRO A 13 0.35 24.66 4.79
C PRO A 13 -0.59 24.51 5.99
N THR A 14 -0.79 25.61 6.72
CA THR A 14 -1.77 25.70 7.80
C THR A 14 -3.17 25.80 7.19
N LEU A 15 -3.95 24.71 7.20
CA LEU A 15 -5.38 24.73 6.93
C LEU A 15 -6.12 25.19 8.19
N LEU A 16 -6.48 26.47 8.22
CA LEU A 16 -7.41 27.02 9.20
C LEU A 16 -8.85 26.51 8.98
N PRO A 17 -9.65 26.39 10.04
CA PRO A 17 -11.02 25.88 9.97
C PRO A 17 -11.95 26.85 9.23
N VAL A 18 -12.84 26.29 8.40
CA VAL A 18 -13.87 27.04 7.65
C VAL A 18 -14.89 27.63 8.63
N PRO A 19 -15.02 28.97 8.74
CA PRO A 19 -16.16 29.57 9.42
C PRO A 19 -17.37 29.57 8.48
N ILE A 20 -18.48 29.01 8.95
CA ILE A 20 -19.79 29.13 8.32
C ILE A 20 -20.17 30.62 8.32
N SER A 21 -20.16 31.25 7.14
CA SER A 21 -20.54 32.65 6.98
C SER A 21 -22.06 32.78 6.82
N PRO A 22 -22.77 33.52 7.69
CA PRO A 22 -24.16 33.90 7.45
C PRO A 22 -24.19 34.99 6.37
N LYS A 23 -25.03 34.82 5.35
CA LYS A 23 -25.27 35.80 4.28
C LYS A 23 -25.65 37.17 4.89
N PRO A 24 -24.89 38.26 4.66
CA PRO A 24 -25.37 39.59 4.97
C PRO A 24 -26.08 40.17 3.74
N GLN A 25 -27.35 40.48 3.93
CA GLN A 25 -28.17 41.31 3.05
C GLN A 25 -27.51 42.69 2.93
N LYS A 26 -27.37 43.19 1.70
CA LYS A 26 -26.87 44.55 1.45
C LYS A 26 -27.96 45.56 1.83
N THR A 27 -27.87 46.12 3.03
CA THR A 27 -28.47 47.42 3.34
C THR A 27 -27.43 48.51 3.06
N ILE A 28 -27.75 49.38 2.11
CA ILE A 28 -26.94 50.54 1.77
C ILE A 28 -27.24 51.61 2.82
N SER A 29 -26.31 51.88 3.73
CA SER A 29 -26.30 53.13 4.49
C SER A 29 -25.16 54.01 3.98
N LEU A 30 -25.54 55.09 3.30
CA LEU A 30 -24.60 56.11 2.86
C LEU A 30 -24.19 56.93 4.09
N ARG A 31 -22.94 56.76 4.53
CA ARG A 31 -22.32 57.61 5.55
C ARG A 31 -21.36 58.57 4.86
N VAL A 32 -21.78 59.83 4.75
CA VAL A 32 -20.95 60.93 4.26
C VAL A 32 -20.03 61.35 5.41
N TYR A 33 -18.72 61.31 5.17
CA TYR A 33 -17.75 62.05 5.97
C TYR A 33 -17.20 63.17 5.11
N ALA A 34 -17.46 64.40 5.54
CA ALA A 34 -16.76 65.58 5.06
C ALA A 34 -15.49 65.72 5.91
N THR A 35 -14.33 65.77 5.27
CA THR A 35 -13.11 66.30 5.86
C THR A 35 -12.63 67.45 4.99
N VAL A 36 -12.59 68.62 5.62
CA VAL A 36 -12.06 69.87 5.09
C VAL A 36 -10.62 69.98 5.58
N GLU A 37 -9.70 70.31 4.66
CA GLU A 37 -8.55 71.23 4.79
C GLU A 37 -7.55 70.91 3.67
N SER A 38 -7.55 71.66 2.56
CA SER A 38 -6.86 72.94 2.30
C SER A 38 -5.44 72.77 1.75
N SER A 39 -5.29 72.93 0.43
CA SER A 39 -4.33 73.83 -0.21
C SER A 39 -4.58 73.85 -1.74
N PRO A 40 -4.59 75.03 -2.41
CA PRO A 40 -5.06 75.17 -3.78
C PRO A 40 -3.90 75.18 -4.77
N LYS A 41 -3.88 74.21 -5.70
CA LYS A 41 -3.28 74.38 -7.02
C LYS A 41 -4.24 73.82 -8.06
N GLU A 42 -4.93 74.75 -8.69
CA GLU A 42 -5.93 74.55 -9.72
C GLU A 42 -5.30 73.94 -10.98
N ASN A 43 -5.41 72.62 -11.13
CA ASN A 43 -5.50 71.99 -12.45
C ASN A 43 -6.98 71.80 -12.77
N ILE A 44 -7.67 72.90 -13.06
CA ILE A 44 -9.07 72.88 -13.51
C ILE A 44 -9.06 72.39 -14.96
N LEU A 45 -9.13 71.08 -15.13
CA LEU A 45 -9.36 70.46 -16.44
C LEU A 45 -10.59 71.10 -17.07
N THR A 46 -10.41 71.63 -18.28
CA THR A 46 -11.44 72.35 -19.02
C THR A 46 -12.64 71.42 -19.26
N ALA A 47 -13.85 71.96 -19.38
CA ALA A 47 -15.05 71.15 -19.62
C ALA A 47 -14.93 70.20 -20.84
N LYS A 48 -14.10 70.58 -21.82
CA LYS A 48 -13.75 69.80 -23.00
C LYS A 48 -12.83 68.62 -22.67
N GLU A 49 -11.79 68.83 -21.86
CA GLU A 49 -10.88 67.77 -21.39
C GLU A 49 -11.60 66.77 -20.49
N ARG A 50 -12.53 67.23 -19.64
CA ARG A 50 -13.40 66.33 -18.86
C ARG A 50 -14.35 65.51 -19.73
N ARG A 51 -14.69 65.96 -20.94
CA ARG A 51 -15.47 65.18 -21.91
C ARG A 51 -14.58 64.20 -22.66
N GLN A 52 -13.38 64.61 -23.07
CA GLN A 52 -12.39 63.72 -23.67
C GLN A 52 -11.98 62.61 -22.72
N LEU A 53 -11.67 62.90 -21.46
CA LEU A 53 -11.30 61.87 -20.48
C LEU A 53 -12.45 60.88 -20.21
N ARG A 54 -13.70 61.35 -20.33
CA ARG A 54 -14.89 60.47 -20.27
C ARG A 54 -15.07 59.66 -21.54
N ASN A 55 -14.72 60.20 -22.71
CA ASN A 55 -14.78 59.48 -23.98
C ASN A 55 -13.65 58.46 -24.11
N GLU A 56 -12.41 58.83 -23.77
CA GLU A 56 -11.28 57.90 -23.63
C GLU A 56 -11.57 56.82 -22.61
N ARG A 57 -12.19 57.14 -21.46
CA ARG A 57 -12.62 56.11 -20.48
C ARG A 57 -13.75 55.22 -21.02
N ARG A 58 -14.56 55.68 -21.97
CA ARG A 58 -15.53 54.84 -22.68
C ARG A 58 -14.85 53.99 -23.74
N GLU A 59 -13.99 54.57 -24.58
CA GLU A 59 -13.28 53.92 -25.68
C GLU A 59 -12.27 52.87 -25.18
N SER A 60 -11.50 53.18 -24.12
CA SER A 60 -10.65 52.21 -23.40
C SER A 60 -11.45 51.08 -22.75
N LYS A 61 -12.72 51.32 -22.41
CA LYS A 61 -13.64 50.29 -21.90
C LYS A 61 -14.32 49.51 -23.04
N THR A 62 -14.40 50.08 -24.25
CA THR A 62 -14.92 49.43 -25.45
C THR A 62 -13.90 48.48 -26.09
N GLY A 63 -12.60 48.62 -25.79
CA GLY A 63 -11.55 47.69 -26.23
C GLY A 63 -11.35 46.43 -25.38
N TYR A 64 -12.01 46.31 -24.22
CA TYR A 64 -11.91 45.13 -23.36
C TYR A 64 -13.15 44.25 -23.55
N ASN A 65 -13.14 43.45 -24.62
CA ASN A 65 -14.20 42.51 -24.90
C ASN A 65 -14.08 41.33 -23.93
N TRP A 66 -14.66 41.48 -22.74
CA TRP A 66 -14.72 40.40 -21.73
C TRP A 66 -15.26 39.07 -22.31
N ARG A 67 -16.05 39.13 -23.41
CA ARG A 67 -16.51 37.93 -24.11
C ARG A 67 -15.36 37.19 -24.78
N GLU A 68 -14.42 37.88 -25.42
CA GLU A 68 -13.24 37.27 -26.04
C GLU A 68 -12.31 36.64 -25.00
N GLU A 69 -12.10 37.30 -23.85
CA GLU A 69 -11.27 36.72 -22.79
C GLU A 69 -11.97 35.51 -22.12
N VAL A 70 -13.29 35.56 -21.97
CA VAL A 70 -14.08 34.41 -21.48
C VAL A 70 -14.10 33.29 -22.50
N GLU A 71 -14.27 33.58 -23.79
CA GLU A 71 -14.19 32.61 -24.87
C GLU A 71 -12.79 31.99 -24.94
N GLU A 72 -11.71 32.78 -24.88
CA GLU A 72 -10.35 32.26 -24.82
C GLU A 72 -10.09 31.42 -23.57
N ARG A 73 -10.61 31.81 -22.40
CA ARG A 73 -10.49 31.02 -21.16
C ARG A 73 -11.29 29.72 -21.23
N LEU A 74 -12.42 29.72 -21.94
CA LEU A 74 -13.22 28.51 -22.18
C LEU A 74 -12.59 27.62 -23.27
N ILE A 75 -11.87 28.19 -24.24
CA ILE A 75 -11.09 27.47 -25.26
C ILE A 75 -9.80 26.89 -24.64
N LYS A 76 -9.14 27.62 -23.72
CA LYS A 76 -7.89 27.20 -23.05
C LYS A 76 -8.08 26.16 -21.96
N LYS A 77 -9.28 26.01 -21.37
CA LYS A 77 -9.57 24.83 -20.55
C LYS A 77 -9.81 23.67 -21.53
N PRO A 78 -8.90 22.69 -21.67
CA PRO A 78 -9.22 21.52 -22.45
C PRO A 78 -10.50 20.96 -21.85
N LYS A 79 -11.57 20.87 -22.65
CA LYS A 79 -12.78 20.16 -22.23
C LYS A 79 -12.28 18.82 -21.72
N LYS A 80 -12.59 18.47 -20.46
CA LYS A 80 -12.30 17.13 -19.94
C LYS A 80 -12.93 16.17 -20.93
N GLN A 81 -12.12 15.56 -21.80
CA GLN A 81 -12.58 14.48 -22.65
C GLN A 81 -12.86 13.35 -21.70
N TYR A 82 -14.12 13.22 -21.30
CA TYR A 82 -14.60 12.02 -20.66
C TYR A 82 -14.41 10.92 -21.71
N LYS A 83 -13.42 10.06 -21.47
CA LYS A 83 -13.26 8.84 -22.25
C LYS A 83 -14.61 8.13 -22.23
N SER A 84 -15.05 7.64 -23.39
CA SER A 84 -16.30 6.87 -23.41
C SER A 84 -16.15 5.69 -22.45
N TRP A 85 -17.20 5.33 -21.72
CA TRP A 85 -17.13 4.23 -20.74
C TRP A 85 -16.60 2.92 -21.35
N THR A 86 -16.83 2.73 -22.65
CA THR A 86 -16.26 1.64 -23.47
C THR A 86 -14.74 1.74 -23.59
N GLU A 87 -14.17 2.94 -23.80
CA GLU A 87 -12.72 3.16 -23.90
C GLU A 87 -11.96 2.92 -22.58
N GLU A 88 -12.59 3.19 -21.43
CA GLU A 88 -11.98 2.91 -20.12
C GLU A 88 -11.90 1.40 -19.81
N LEU A 89 -12.86 0.66 -20.37
CA LEU A 89 -12.95 -0.79 -20.33
C LEU A 89 -12.05 -1.50 -21.36
N ASN A 90 -11.49 -0.76 -22.33
CA ASN A 90 -10.59 -1.34 -23.32
C ASN A 90 -9.27 -1.72 -22.64
N LEU A 91 -9.15 -2.99 -22.30
CA LEU A 91 -7.91 -3.63 -21.82
C LEU A 91 -6.76 -3.44 -22.83
N ASP A 92 -7.07 -3.29 -24.12
CA ASP A 92 -6.10 -3.04 -25.19
C ASP A 92 -5.32 -1.73 -25.03
N ASN A 93 -5.80 -0.78 -24.22
CA ASN A 93 -5.01 0.38 -23.84
C ASN A 93 -3.83 0.02 -22.92
N LEU A 94 -3.92 -1.07 -22.16
CA LEU A 94 -2.82 -1.58 -21.34
C LEU A 94 -1.70 -2.17 -22.21
N ALA A 95 -2.04 -2.76 -23.35
CA ALA A 95 -1.06 -3.27 -24.30
C ALA A 95 -0.09 -2.16 -24.79
N LYS A 96 -0.56 -0.92 -24.87
CA LYS A 96 0.26 0.25 -25.25
C LYS A 96 1.31 0.63 -24.21
N LEU A 97 1.13 0.23 -22.95
CA LEU A 97 2.10 0.47 -21.87
C LEU A 97 3.31 -0.47 -21.96
N GLY A 98 3.29 -1.42 -22.90
CA GLY A 98 4.35 -2.40 -23.08
C GLY A 98 4.30 -3.54 -22.04
N PRO A 99 5.40 -4.28 -21.90
CA PRO A 99 5.48 -5.39 -20.98
C PRO A 99 5.53 -4.88 -19.55
N GLN A 100 4.51 -5.22 -18.76
CA GLN A 100 4.38 -4.83 -17.37
C GLN A 100 4.25 -6.07 -16.51
N TRP A 101 4.49 -5.91 -15.22
CA TRP A 101 4.25 -6.97 -14.24
C TRP A 101 2.83 -6.91 -13.70
N TRP A 102 2.22 -8.08 -13.58
CA TRP A 102 0.84 -8.26 -13.16
C TRP A 102 0.79 -9.31 -12.06
N VAL A 103 -0.08 -9.10 -11.07
CA VAL A 103 -0.33 -10.12 -10.05
C VAL A 103 -1.60 -10.90 -10.36
N VAL A 104 -1.46 -12.21 -10.42
CA VAL A 104 -2.51 -13.19 -10.66
C VAL A 104 -2.82 -13.91 -9.35
N ARG A 105 -4.10 -14.03 -9.02
CA ARG A 105 -4.56 -14.84 -7.90
C ARG A 105 -4.58 -16.30 -8.31
N VAL A 106 -3.91 -17.14 -7.53
CA VAL A 106 -3.80 -18.59 -7.79
C VAL A 106 -4.33 -19.38 -6.60
N SER A 107 -4.70 -20.64 -6.81
CA SER A 107 -5.01 -21.59 -5.74
C SER A 107 -3.91 -21.63 -4.68
N ARG A 108 -4.31 -21.61 -3.40
CA ARG A 108 -3.39 -21.64 -2.25
C ARG A 108 -2.70 -23.00 -2.09
N VAL A 109 -3.37 -24.08 -2.49
CA VAL A 109 -2.89 -25.45 -2.26
C VAL A 109 -1.89 -25.89 -3.33
N SER A 110 -2.16 -25.57 -4.59
CA SER A 110 -1.39 -26.00 -5.76
C SER A 110 -0.81 -24.83 -6.55
N GLY A 111 -0.37 -23.77 -5.86
CA GLY A 111 0.01 -22.51 -6.51
C GLY A 111 1.13 -22.66 -7.56
N HIS A 112 2.15 -23.46 -7.23
CA HIS A 112 3.29 -23.72 -8.12
C HIS A 112 2.86 -24.46 -9.40
N ASP A 113 2.16 -25.59 -9.24
CA ASP A 113 1.71 -26.42 -10.36
C ASP A 113 0.72 -25.66 -11.25
N THR A 114 -0.19 -24.88 -10.66
CA THR A 114 -1.17 -24.10 -11.42
C THR A 114 -0.49 -23.02 -12.26
N ALA A 115 0.51 -22.33 -11.72
CA ALA A 115 1.24 -21.31 -12.46
C ALA A 115 2.15 -21.92 -13.55
N GLU A 116 2.75 -23.09 -13.33
CA GLU A 116 3.43 -23.83 -14.40
C GLU A 116 2.46 -24.23 -15.52
N ARG A 117 1.26 -24.72 -15.18
CA ARG A 117 0.23 -25.07 -16.18
C ARG A 117 -0.18 -23.83 -16.96
N MET A 118 -0.40 -22.71 -16.29
CA MET A 118 -0.68 -21.42 -16.91
C MET A 118 0.44 -21.01 -17.88
N ALA A 119 1.71 -21.07 -17.46
CA ALA A 119 2.86 -20.72 -18.29
C ALA A 119 2.93 -21.60 -19.55
N ARG A 120 2.74 -22.92 -19.40
CA ARG A 120 2.72 -23.87 -20.53
C ARG A 120 1.54 -23.61 -21.47
N ALA A 121 0.38 -23.23 -20.93
CA ALA A 121 -0.81 -22.93 -21.72
C ALA A 121 -0.64 -21.62 -22.50
N LEU A 122 -0.05 -20.60 -21.89
CA LEU A 122 0.32 -19.33 -22.54
C LEU A 122 1.33 -19.56 -23.67
N ALA A 123 2.38 -20.36 -23.43
CA ALA A 123 3.38 -20.70 -24.44
C ALA A 123 2.77 -21.32 -25.71
N ARG A 124 1.73 -22.15 -25.53
CA ARG A 124 1.09 -22.89 -26.63
C ARG A 124 0.16 -22.01 -27.45
N ASN A 125 -0.56 -21.11 -26.79
CA ASN A 125 -1.62 -20.32 -27.43
C ASN A 125 -1.12 -18.97 -27.94
N PHE A 126 -0.07 -18.42 -27.33
CA PHE A 126 0.48 -17.11 -27.66
C PHE A 126 2.02 -17.18 -27.79
N PRO A 127 2.54 -17.80 -28.86
CA PRO A 127 3.98 -17.94 -29.07
C PRO A 127 4.68 -16.61 -29.40
N ASP A 128 3.96 -15.64 -29.95
CA ASP A 128 4.51 -14.36 -30.38
C ASP A 128 4.69 -13.36 -29.22
N ILE A 129 4.27 -13.72 -28.01
CA ILE A 129 4.25 -12.84 -26.85
C ILE A 129 5.27 -13.31 -25.83
N ASP A 130 6.21 -12.43 -25.50
CA ASP A 130 7.15 -12.68 -24.42
C ASP A 130 6.43 -12.60 -23.07
N PHE A 131 6.53 -13.67 -22.28
CA PHE A 131 6.03 -13.69 -20.92
C PHE A 131 7.02 -14.32 -19.94
N GLN A 132 7.02 -13.82 -18.70
CA GLN A 132 7.82 -14.35 -17.62
C GLN A 132 6.92 -14.62 -16.41
N VAL A 133 6.94 -15.84 -15.89
CA VAL A 133 6.18 -16.21 -14.68
C VAL A 133 7.14 -16.34 -13.52
N TYR A 134 6.82 -15.67 -12.42
CA TYR A 134 7.55 -15.75 -11.17
C TYR A 134 6.63 -16.06 -10.00
N ILE A 135 7.06 -16.98 -9.16
CA ILE A 135 6.37 -17.36 -7.93
C ILE A 135 7.44 -17.34 -6.83
N PRO A 136 7.35 -16.44 -5.85
CA PRO A 136 8.29 -16.44 -4.75
C PRO A 136 8.02 -17.69 -3.91
N SER A 137 8.92 -18.66 -4.00
CA SER A 137 8.86 -19.93 -3.29
C SER A 137 10.20 -20.24 -2.65
N VAL A 138 10.15 -20.61 -1.37
CA VAL A 138 11.30 -21.04 -0.58
C VAL A 138 11.41 -22.55 -0.64
N GLN A 139 12.56 -23.08 -1.03
CA GLN A 139 12.84 -24.50 -1.04
C GLN A 139 13.16 -24.97 0.37
N VAL A 140 12.19 -25.61 1.03
CA VAL A 140 12.39 -26.16 2.38
C VAL A 140 12.95 -27.57 2.25
N LYS A 141 14.18 -27.76 2.71
CA LYS A 141 14.84 -29.07 2.79
C LYS A 141 14.46 -29.73 4.11
N ARG A 142 14.08 -31.01 4.07
CA ARG A 142 13.85 -31.82 5.27
C ARG A 142 14.53 -33.18 5.14
N LYS A 143 15.18 -33.63 6.21
CA LYS A 143 15.67 -35.01 6.31
C LYS A 143 14.50 -35.95 6.57
N LEU A 144 14.33 -36.95 5.71
CA LEU A 144 13.43 -38.05 5.99
C LEU A 144 14.12 -39.08 6.88
N LYS A 145 13.32 -39.92 7.54
CA LYS A 145 13.81 -41.04 8.39
C LYS A 145 14.68 -42.05 7.63
N ASN A 146 14.60 -42.05 6.31
CA ASN A 146 15.40 -42.91 5.42
C ASN A 146 16.76 -42.29 5.03
N GLY A 147 17.13 -41.12 5.57
CA GLY A 147 18.37 -40.41 5.25
C GLY A 147 18.35 -39.59 3.96
N SER A 148 17.28 -39.66 3.15
CA SER A 148 17.13 -38.83 1.95
C SER A 148 16.62 -37.42 2.29
N LEU A 149 17.04 -36.44 1.49
CA LEU A 149 16.56 -35.05 1.59
C LEU A 149 15.31 -34.88 0.73
N SER A 150 14.19 -34.48 1.33
CA SER A 150 13.02 -34.02 0.59
C SER A 150 13.04 -32.50 0.51
N VAL A 151 13.13 -31.99 -0.71
CA VAL A 151 13.00 -30.56 -1.01
C VAL A 151 11.57 -30.31 -1.42
N LYS A 152 10.86 -29.43 -0.70
CA LYS A 152 9.50 -29.03 -1.05
C LYS A 152 9.45 -27.51 -1.21
N PRO A 153 8.92 -27.00 -2.34
CA PRO A 153 8.71 -25.57 -2.50
C PRO A 153 7.58 -25.13 -1.58
N LYS A 154 7.88 -24.20 -0.67
CA LYS A 154 6.91 -23.51 0.17
C LYS A 154 6.71 -22.11 -0.39
N PRO A 155 5.52 -21.76 -0.91
CA PRO A 155 5.28 -20.42 -1.45
C PRO A 155 5.36 -19.38 -0.32
N LEU A 156 6.09 -18.29 -0.57
CA LEU A 156 6.24 -17.16 0.34
C LEU A 156 4.95 -16.34 0.39
N PHE A 157 4.35 -16.08 -0.78
CA PHE A 157 3.03 -15.46 -0.91
C PHE A 157 2.00 -16.47 -1.44
N PRO A 158 1.31 -17.22 -0.56
CA PRO A 158 0.34 -18.22 -0.97
C PRO A 158 -0.85 -17.56 -1.69
N GLY A 159 -1.06 -17.98 -2.94
CA GLY A 159 -2.17 -17.53 -3.79
C GLY A 159 -1.88 -16.29 -4.63
N CYS A 160 -0.61 -15.88 -4.73
CA CYS A 160 -0.15 -14.85 -5.66
C CYS A 160 0.89 -15.45 -6.62
N ALA A 161 0.74 -15.18 -7.91
CA ALA A 161 1.76 -15.41 -8.93
C ALA A 161 2.00 -14.11 -9.69
N PHE A 162 3.24 -13.85 -10.07
CA PHE A 162 3.65 -12.66 -10.80
C PHE A 162 3.87 -13.03 -12.26
N LEU A 163 3.31 -12.24 -13.16
CA LEU A 163 3.38 -12.45 -14.60
C LEU A 163 3.85 -11.16 -15.26
N ARG A 164 4.99 -11.20 -15.94
CA ARG A 164 5.41 -10.14 -16.85
C ARG A 164 4.86 -10.44 -18.23
N CYS A 165 4.00 -9.58 -18.76
CA CYS A 165 3.50 -9.71 -20.13
C CYS A 165 2.91 -8.39 -20.64
N VAL A 166 2.76 -8.28 -21.96
CA VAL A 166 1.92 -7.23 -22.58
C VAL A 166 0.46 -7.64 -22.38
N MET A 167 -0.34 -6.79 -21.73
CA MET A 167 -1.70 -7.13 -21.33
C MET A 167 -2.72 -6.85 -22.45
N ASN A 168 -3.18 -7.91 -23.11
CA ASN A 168 -4.25 -7.87 -24.10
C ASN A 168 -5.57 -8.39 -23.52
N LYS A 169 -6.70 -8.04 -24.15
CA LYS A 169 -8.01 -8.59 -23.77
C LYS A 169 -8.04 -10.12 -23.85
N GLU A 170 -7.49 -10.70 -24.92
CA GLU A 170 -7.47 -12.15 -25.14
C GLU A 170 -6.69 -12.90 -24.05
N ILE A 171 -5.51 -12.40 -23.67
CA ILE A 171 -4.68 -12.97 -22.62
C ILE A 171 -5.38 -12.85 -21.26
N HIS A 172 -6.02 -11.72 -21.00
CA HIS A 172 -6.75 -11.48 -19.76
C HIS A 172 -7.96 -12.40 -19.59
N ASP A 173 -8.69 -12.67 -20.68
CA ASP A 173 -9.79 -13.63 -20.70
C ASP A 173 -9.26 -15.08 -20.61
N PHE A 174 -8.18 -15.39 -21.34
CA PHE A 174 -7.55 -16.71 -21.33
C PHE A 174 -7.01 -17.14 -19.96
N ILE A 175 -6.33 -16.24 -19.25
CA ILE A 175 -5.79 -16.52 -17.91
C ILE A 175 -6.93 -16.74 -16.90
N ARG A 176 -8.09 -16.09 -17.09
CA ARG A 176 -9.27 -16.31 -16.23
C ARG A 176 -9.96 -17.65 -16.47
N GLU A 177 -9.83 -18.20 -17.68
CA GLU A 177 -10.37 -19.52 -18.02
C GLU A 177 -9.47 -20.67 -17.52
N CYS A 178 -8.20 -20.38 -17.22
CA CYS A 178 -7.26 -21.39 -16.72
C CYS A 178 -7.67 -21.92 -15.33
N ASP A 179 -7.63 -23.24 -15.17
CA ASP A 179 -8.02 -23.92 -13.93
C ASP A 179 -7.12 -23.52 -12.74
N GLY A 180 -7.74 -23.25 -11.59
CA GLY A 180 -7.08 -22.82 -10.36
C GLY A 180 -6.66 -21.34 -10.33
N ILE A 181 -7.04 -20.53 -11.32
CA ILE A 181 -6.77 -19.09 -11.36
C ILE A 181 -8.01 -18.30 -10.94
N GLY A 182 -7.85 -17.44 -9.93
CA GLY A 182 -8.90 -16.56 -9.40
C GLY A 182 -9.02 -15.21 -10.12
N GLY A 183 -8.20 -14.99 -11.15
CA GLY A 183 -8.11 -13.74 -11.92
C GLY A 183 -7.07 -12.76 -11.38
N PHE A 184 -7.04 -11.55 -11.95
CA PHE A 184 -6.03 -10.54 -11.65
C PHE A 184 -6.36 -9.71 -10.41
N ILE A 185 -5.31 -9.23 -9.75
CA ILE A 185 -5.42 -8.18 -8.74
C ILE A 185 -5.57 -6.82 -9.42
N GLY A 186 -6.57 -6.06 -8.98
CA GLY A 186 -6.83 -4.73 -9.50
C GLY A 186 -8.17 -4.17 -9.04
N SER A 187 -8.66 -3.21 -9.83
CA SER A 187 -9.91 -2.51 -9.56
C SER A 187 -11.05 -3.14 -10.35
N LYS A 188 -12.22 -3.24 -9.72
CA LYS A 188 -13.45 -3.67 -10.39
C LYS A 188 -13.95 -2.51 -11.24
N VAL A 189 -13.89 -2.65 -12.56
CA VAL A 189 -14.27 -1.62 -13.52
C VAL A 189 -15.50 -2.11 -14.28
N GLY A 190 -16.48 -1.24 -14.47
CA GLY A 190 -17.72 -1.54 -15.19
C GLY A 190 -18.99 -1.25 -14.38
N ASN A 191 -20.13 -1.39 -15.03
CA ASN A 191 -21.45 -1.20 -14.44
C ASN A 191 -21.82 -2.45 -13.61
N THR A 192 -22.72 -2.33 -12.64
CA THR A 192 -23.20 -3.42 -11.75
C THR A 192 -23.54 -4.72 -12.49
N LYS A 193 -23.97 -4.64 -13.75
CA LYS A 193 -24.31 -5.80 -14.60
C LYS A 193 -23.14 -6.43 -15.37
N ARG A 194 -22.04 -5.69 -15.63
CA ARG A 194 -20.87 -6.16 -16.39
C ARG A 194 -19.62 -5.62 -15.72
N GLN A 195 -19.18 -6.31 -14.66
CA GLN A 195 -17.99 -5.93 -13.91
C GLN A 195 -16.81 -6.79 -14.35
N ILE A 196 -15.72 -6.13 -14.74
CA ILE A 196 -14.46 -6.75 -15.13
C ILE A 196 -13.39 -6.29 -14.13
N ASN A 197 -12.53 -7.22 -13.69
CA ASN A 197 -11.37 -6.87 -12.88
C ASN A 197 -10.27 -6.36 -13.80
N LYS A 198 -10.10 -5.04 -13.84
CA LYS A 198 -9.03 -4.41 -14.60
C LYS A 198 -7.72 -4.65 -13.84
N PRO A 199 -6.73 -5.32 -14.44
CA PRO A 199 -5.49 -5.63 -13.75
C PRO A 199 -4.73 -4.34 -13.46
N ARG A 200 -4.08 -4.28 -12.30
CA ARG A 200 -3.21 -3.16 -11.92
C ARG A 200 -1.75 -3.56 -12.21
N PRO A 201 -0.98 -2.73 -12.94
CA PRO A 201 0.45 -2.98 -13.12
C PRO A 201 1.17 -2.81 -11.78
N VAL A 202 2.16 -3.66 -11.54
CA VAL A 202 3.07 -3.58 -10.38
C VAL A 202 4.32 -2.86 -10.83
N ASP A 203 4.78 -1.92 -10.01
CA ASP A 203 6.03 -1.21 -10.25
C ASP A 203 7.22 -2.16 -10.05
N GLU A 204 8.30 -1.94 -10.79
CA GLU A 204 9.48 -2.82 -10.77
C GLU A 204 10.15 -2.83 -9.39
N ASP A 205 10.16 -1.70 -8.69
CA ASP A 205 10.71 -1.54 -7.34
C ASP A 205 10.02 -2.46 -6.30
N ASP A 206 8.69 -2.58 -6.38
CA ASP A 206 7.90 -3.44 -5.49
C ASP A 206 8.26 -4.92 -5.70
N LEU A 207 8.54 -5.30 -6.95
CA LEU A 207 8.93 -6.67 -7.29
C LEU A 207 10.35 -6.96 -6.87
N GLU A 208 11.27 -6.01 -7.01
CA GLU A 208 12.63 -6.11 -6.49
C GLU A 208 12.64 -6.32 -4.97
N ALA A 209 11.77 -5.61 -4.24
CA ALA A 209 11.59 -5.85 -2.82
C ALA A 209 11.10 -7.29 -2.53
N ILE A 210 10.13 -7.78 -3.30
CA ILE A 210 9.66 -9.17 -3.20
C ILE A 210 10.78 -10.18 -3.54
N PHE A 211 11.58 -9.92 -4.57
CA PHE A 211 12.71 -10.76 -4.94
C PHE A 211 13.77 -10.80 -3.84
N LYS A 212 14.05 -9.65 -3.22
CA LYS A 212 15.00 -9.55 -2.10
C LYS A 212 14.49 -10.34 -0.89
N GLN A 213 13.23 -10.16 -0.51
CA GLN A 213 12.59 -10.91 0.57
C GLN A 213 12.63 -12.42 0.29
N ALA A 214 12.33 -12.84 -0.94
CA ALA A 214 12.39 -14.25 -1.31
C ALA A 214 13.79 -14.84 -1.21
N LYS A 215 14.83 -14.07 -1.57
CA LYS A 215 16.24 -14.49 -1.41
C LYS A 215 16.63 -14.58 0.08
N GLU A 216 16.31 -13.56 0.87
CA GLU A 216 16.59 -13.55 2.31
C GLU A 216 15.89 -14.70 3.05
N GLU A 217 14.63 -14.98 2.71
CA GLU A 217 13.90 -16.12 3.28
C GLU A 217 14.46 -17.47 2.82
N GLN A 218 14.95 -17.56 1.58
CA GLN A 218 15.64 -18.75 1.09
C GLN A 218 16.93 -19.00 1.88
N GLU A 219 17.76 -17.98 2.08
CA GLU A 219 18.98 -18.07 2.88
C GLU A 219 18.69 -18.44 4.33
N LYS A 220 17.66 -17.85 4.95
CA LYS A 220 17.21 -18.23 6.31
C LYS A 220 16.77 -19.68 6.40
N ALA A 221 16.06 -20.19 5.39
CA ALA A 221 15.62 -21.58 5.36
C ALA A 221 16.81 -22.55 5.17
N ASP A 222 17.80 -22.17 4.37
CA ASP A 222 19.03 -22.95 4.19
C ASP A 222 19.89 -22.93 5.46
N GLN A 223 20.05 -21.78 6.12
CA GLN A 223 20.75 -21.64 7.41
C GLN A 223 20.07 -22.47 8.51
N ALA A 224 18.75 -22.36 8.68
CA ALA A 224 18.02 -23.15 9.67
C ALA A 224 18.16 -24.65 9.41
N PHE A 225 18.20 -25.06 8.15
CA PHE A 225 18.43 -26.46 7.79
C PHE A 225 19.86 -26.93 8.15
N GLU A 226 20.88 -26.09 7.98
CA GLU A 226 22.26 -26.37 8.40
C GLU A 226 22.41 -26.43 9.92
N GLU A 227 21.77 -25.53 10.65
CA GLU A 227 21.74 -25.52 12.12
C GLU A 227 21.06 -26.79 12.66
N GLU A 228 19.91 -27.20 12.12
CA GLU A 228 19.25 -28.48 12.44
C GLU A 228 20.17 -29.69 12.15
N GLN A 229 21.05 -29.61 11.15
CA GLN A 229 22.05 -30.66 10.90
C GLN A 229 23.16 -30.67 11.95
N ALA A 230 23.63 -29.49 12.36
CA ALA A 230 24.70 -29.33 13.33
C ALA A 230 24.26 -29.81 14.73
N GLU A 231 23.06 -29.42 15.17
CA GLU A 231 22.48 -29.87 16.45
C GLU A 231 22.29 -31.39 16.48
N GLY A 232 21.70 -31.98 15.44
CA GLY A 232 21.56 -33.44 15.35
C GLY A 232 22.90 -34.19 15.31
N SER A 233 23.98 -33.56 14.83
CA SER A 233 25.33 -34.12 14.90
C SER A 233 25.96 -33.99 16.29
N LEU A 234 25.59 -32.99 17.09
CA LEU A 234 26.08 -32.82 18.46
C LEU A 234 25.35 -33.75 19.42
N ASP A 235 24.03 -33.93 19.26
CA ASP A 235 23.24 -34.89 20.02
C ASP A 235 23.69 -36.35 19.77
N SER A 236 24.02 -36.68 18.52
CA SER A 236 24.58 -38.00 18.19
C SER A 236 26.03 -38.22 18.66
N LYS A 237 26.78 -37.14 18.97
CA LYS A 237 28.09 -37.23 19.63
C LYS A 237 27.94 -37.41 21.14
N LEU A 238 27.01 -36.72 21.79
CA LEU A 238 26.72 -36.88 23.22
C LEU A 238 26.18 -38.29 23.57
N ILE A 239 25.49 -38.96 22.65
CA ILE A 239 25.01 -40.34 22.85
C ILE A 239 26.14 -41.39 22.68
N LYS A 240 27.25 -41.07 22.00
CA LYS A 240 28.37 -42.02 21.80
C LYS A 240 29.29 -42.16 23.01
N ASP A 241 29.27 -41.22 23.95
CA ASP A 241 30.09 -41.28 25.17
C ASP A 241 29.42 -42.03 26.33
N SER A 242 28.14 -42.44 26.19
CA SER A 242 27.46 -43.30 27.14
C SER A 242 27.25 -44.71 26.56
N THR A 243 28.34 -45.46 26.38
CA THR A 243 28.26 -46.92 26.19
C THR A 243 29.01 -47.64 27.33
N ILE A 244 28.27 -47.99 28.37
CA ILE A 244 28.52 -49.17 29.21
C ILE A 244 27.25 -50.04 29.08
N ALA A 245 27.47 -51.33 28.88
CA ALA A 245 26.57 -52.30 28.25
C ALA A 245 25.58 -52.98 29.26
N PRO A 246 24.93 -54.13 28.95
CA PRO A 246 23.47 -54.26 28.93
C PRO A 246 22.90 -55.25 29.96
N THR A 247 21.60 -55.20 30.25
CA THR A 247 20.87 -56.38 30.73
C THR A 247 19.43 -56.39 30.22
N ASP A 248 19.05 -57.55 29.70
CA ASP A 248 17.74 -57.97 29.21
C ASP A 248 16.63 -57.88 30.28
N ASP A 249 15.40 -57.55 29.87
CA ASP A 249 14.29 -58.50 29.98
C ASP A 249 13.01 -58.04 29.26
N LYS A 250 12.33 -59.02 28.67
CA LYS A 250 11.04 -58.91 27.94
C LYS A 250 9.87 -58.67 28.91
N VAL A 251 8.80 -58.00 28.43
CA VAL A 251 7.38 -58.44 28.49
C VAL A 251 6.44 -57.33 27.95
N VAL A 252 5.49 -57.73 27.10
CA VAL A 252 4.44 -56.91 26.44
C VAL A 252 3.11 -56.96 27.27
N PRO A 253 1.99 -56.34 26.86
CA PRO A 253 1.43 -55.06 27.31
C PRO A 253 0.17 -55.20 28.21
N LYS A 254 -0.29 -54.09 28.83
CA LYS A 254 -1.69 -53.97 29.31
C LYS A 254 -2.30 -52.58 29.10
N LYS A 255 -3.53 -52.61 28.56
CA LYS A 255 -4.48 -51.53 28.30
C LYS A 255 -4.80 -50.67 29.53
N GLY A 256 -5.12 -49.39 29.26
CA GLY A 256 -6.28 -48.73 29.88
C GLY A 256 -6.05 -47.27 30.28
N GLY A 257 -7.02 -46.40 29.96
CA GLY A 257 -7.31 -45.24 30.81
C GLY A 257 -7.04 -43.85 30.25
N ARG A 258 -7.95 -43.37 29.41
CA ARG A 258 -8.18 -41.95 29.07
C ARG A 258 -8.53 -41.17 30.36
N LYS A 259 -7.86 -40.04 30.66
CA LYS A 259 -8.47 -38.83 31.27
C LYS A 259 -7.50 -37.62 31.32
N SER A 260 -8.13 -36.47 31.12
CA SER A 260 -7.70 -35.07 31.00
C SER A 260 -7.16 -34.37 32.26
N LYS A 261 -6.39 -33.28 32.06
CA LYS A 261 -6.28 -31.98 32.81
C LYS A 261 -5.11 -31.20 32.17
N LYS A 262 -5.19 -30.04 31.52
CA LYS A 262 -5.65 -28.66 31.83
C LYS A 262 -4.98 -28.00 33.04
N ALA A 263 -4.14 -26.99 32.71
CA ALA A 263 -3.69 -25.76 33.42
C ALA A 263 -3.18 -25.91 34.87
N SER A 264 -2.18 -25.18 35.37
CA SER A 264 -1.67 -23.82 35.11
C SER A 264 -0.23 -23.72 35.64
N ASP A 265 0.55 -22.74 35.19
CA ASP A 265 1.07 -21.68 36.09
C ASP A 265 1.96 -20.68 35.35
N LEU A 266 1.60 -19.41 35.54
CA LEU A 266 2.35 -18.21 35.23
C LEU A 266 2.90 -17.68 36.56
N LEU A 267 4.18 -17.30 36.62
CA LEU A 267 4.72 -16.17 37.39
C LEU A 267 6.10 -15.83 36.76
N ALA A 268 6.23 -14.70 36.06
CA ALA A 268 6.58 -13.39 36.59
C ALA A 268 8.10 -13.14 36.55
N VAL A 269 8.54 -12.30 35.61
CA VAL A 269 9.66 -11.37 35.85
C VAL A 269 9.32 -10.06 35.15
N ASP A 270 9.26 -9.02 35.98
CA ASP A 270 8.93 -7.63 35.70
C ASP A 270 10.23 -6.82 35.79
N ALA A 271 10.38 -5.82 34.91
CA ALA A 271 11.46 -4.81 34.72
C ALA A 271 11.93 -4.82 33.26
N LEU A 272 11.74 -3.78 32.45
CA LEU A 272 12.08 -2.39 32.72
C LEU A 272 11.06 -1.40 32.17
N ARG A 273 10.78 -0.44 33.05
CA ARG A 273 9.93 0.74 32.93
C ARG A 273 10.69 1.83 32.16
N GLY A 274 10.14 2.26 31.03
CA GLY A 274 10.50 3.49 30.33
C GLY A 274 9.21 4.24 30.02
N SER A 275 8.86 5.16 30.90
CA SER A 275 7.71 6.05 30.80
C SER A 275 7.85 6.97 29.59
N ASP A 276 6.85 6.94 28.72
CA ASP A 276 6.44 8.07 27.90
C ASP A 276 4.93 7.89 27.66
N ASP A 277 4.11 8.39 28.59
CA ASP A 277 2.66 8.49 28.38
C ASP A 277 2.39 9.58 27.33
N LYS A 278 2.80 9.31 26.09
CA LYS A 278 2.37 10.07 24.92
C LYS A 278 0.95 9.61 24.64
N SER A 279 -0.01 10.42 25.10
CA SER A 279 -1.43 10.20 24.87
C SER A 279 -1.68 9.93 23.38
N LEU A 280 -2.11 8.72 23.05
CA LEU A 280 -2.49 8.33 21.70
C LEU A 280 -3.76 9.10 21.29
N ILE A 281 -3.58 10.18 20.54
CA ILE A 281 -4.69 10.99 20.03
C ILE A 281 -5.20 10.35 18.73
N PRO A 282 -6.51 10.04 18.60
CA PRO A 282 -7.05 9.55 17.33
C PRO A 282 -6.80 10.58 16.22
N GLY A 283 -6.21 10.13 15.12
CA GLY A 283 -5.74 10.95 14.00
C GLY A 283 -4.22 11.12 13.94
N SER A 284 -3.48 10.67 14.95
CA SER A 284 -2.01 10.65 14.93
C SER A 284 -1.46 9.51 14.06
N THR A 285 -0.25 9.72 13.54
CA THR A 285 0.53 8.68 12.88
C THR A 285 1.18 7.80 13.95
N VAL A 286 1.01 6.49 13.81
CA VAL A 286 1.57 5.50 14.73
C VAL A 286 2.36 4.48 13.93
N GLU A 287 3.48 4.05 14.50
CA GLU A 287 4.30 2.96 13.99
C GLU A 287 4.07 1.72 14.85
N VAL A 288 3.93 0.57 14.20
CA VAL A 288 3.79 -0.71 14.88
C VAL A 288 5.18 -1.27 15.17
N VAL A 289 5.48 -1.51 16.44
CA VAL A 289 6.78 -2.05 16.89
C VAL A 289 6.78 -3.57 16.96
N SER A 290 5.62 -4.19 17.24
CA SER A 290 5.49 -5.63 17.47
C SER A 290 4.26 -6.21 16.76
N GLY A 291 4.29 -7.51 16.47
CA GLY A 291 3.18 -8.25 15.87
C GLY A 291 3.31 -8.45 14.35
N ALA A 292 2.23 -8.91 13.72
CA ALA A 292 2.21 -9.27 12.30
C ALA A 292 2.39 -8.06 11.35
N PHE A 293 2.21 -6.84 11.88
CA PHE A 293 2.32 -5.58 11.15
C PHE A 293 3.51 -4.73 11.65
N ALA A 294 4.50 -5.33 12.32
CA ALA A 294 5.68 -4.62 12.79
C ALA A 294 6.44 -3.92 11.63
N GLY A 295 6.87 -2.68 11.86
CA GLY A 295 7.56 -1.82 10.89
C GLY A 295 6.63 -1.07 9.92
N PHE A 296 5.31 -1.25 10.02
CA PHE A 296 4.35 -0.45 9.25
C PHE A 296 3.92 0.79 10.03
N SER A 297 3.87 1.93 9.34
CA SER A 297 3.26 3.16 9.83
C SER A 297 1.84 3.34 9.30
N GLY A 298 0.96 3.89 10.12
CA GLY A 298 -0.45 4.05 9.81
C GLY A 298 -1.11 5.17 10.60
N ILE A 299 -2.34 5.51 10.23
CA ILE A 299 -3.12 6.55 10.91
C ILE A 299 -4.03 5.90 11.94
N LEU A 300 -3.90 6.32 13.20
CA LEU A 300 -4.72 5.85 14.29
C LEU A 300 -6.16 6.36 14.13
N LYS A 301 -7.15 5.49 13.89
CA LYS A 301 -8.56 5.91 13.74
C LYS A 301 -9.28 5.98 15.07
N LYS A 302 -9.10 4.96 15.90
CA LYS A 302 -9.84 4.79 17.15
C LYS A 302 -8.98 4.08 18.18
N VAL A 303 -9.09 4.51 19.43
CA VAL A 303 -8.45 3.87 20.58
C VAL A 303 -9.55 3.42 21.53
N ASP A 304 -9.63 2.11 21.77
CA ASP A 304 -10.53 1.52 22.76
C ASP A 304 -9.75 1.21 24.04
N SER A 305 -9.55 2.22 24.89
CA SER A 305 -8.77 2.10 26.14
C SER A 305 -9.32 1.05 27.12
N LYS A 306 -10.60 0.65 26.98
CA LYS A 306 -11.22 -0.41 27.80
C LYS A 306 -10.79 -1.82 27.37
N ALA A 307 -10.56 -2.02 26.08
CA ALA A 307 -10.16 -3.31 25.51
C ALA A 307 -8.64 -3.42 25.33
N GLY A 308 -7.92 -2.30 25.39
CA GLY A 308 -6.48 -2.26 25.11
C GLY A 308 -6.16 -2.35 23.61
N LEU A 309 -7.16 -2.18 22.75
CA LEU A 309 -7.06 -2.30 21.29
C LEU A 309 -7.16 -0.92 20.63
N ALA A 310 -6.42 -0.74 19.54
CA ALA A 310 -6.39 0.44 18.70
C ALA A 310 -6.62 0.04 17.25
N THR A 311 -7.58 0.68 16.59
CA THR A 311 -7.83 0.49 15.15
C THR A 311 -6.93 1.45 14.38
N VAL A 312 -5.96 0.88 13.65
CA VAL A 312 -4.99 1.62 12.83
C VAL A 312 -5.29 1.38 11.36
N GLY A 313 -5.29 2.46 10.56
CA GLY A 313 -5.42 2.41 9.11
C GLY A 313 -4.06 2.42 8.43
N PHE A 314 -3.69 1.30 7.81
CA PHE A 314 -2.48 1.16 6.99
C PHE A 314 -2.81 1.39 5.52
N THR A 315 -1.88 2.01 4.79
CA THR A 315 -1.98 2.08 3.32
C THR A 315 -1.20 0.92 2.72
N LEU A 316 -1.86 -0.22 2.55
CA LEU A 316 -1.27 -1.40 1.91
C LEU A 316 -1.73 -1.46 0.45
N PHE A 317 -0.80 -1.49 -0.49
CA PHE A 317 -1.09 -1.55 -1.94
C PHE A 317 -1.97 -0.39 -2.45
N GLY A 318 -1.84 0.80 -1.86
CA GLY A 318 -2.67 1.97 -2.18
C GLY A 318 -4.15 1.80 -1.81
N LYS A 319 -4.47 0.84 -0.93
CA LYS A 319 -5.79 0.69 -0.29
C LYS A 319 -5.64 0.85 1.21
N GLU A 320 -6.56 1.59 1.81
CA GLU A 320 -6.63 1.73 3.27
C GLU A 320 -7.17 0.41 3.87
N THR A 321 -6.35 -0.25 4.69
CA THR A 321 -6.68 -1.47 5.42
C THR A 321 -6.72 -1.13 6.91
N LEU A 322 -7.86 -1.38 7.56
CA LEU A 322 -8.00 -1.20 9.00
C LEU A 322 -7.61 -2.50 9.72
N ALA A 323 -6.74 -2.41 10.71
CA ALA A 323 -6.38 -3.53 11.57
C ALA A 323 -6.45 -3.10 13.04
N ASP A 324 -6.92 -4.02 13.88
CA ASP A 324 -6.96 -3.84 15.33
C ASP A 324 -5.65 -4.37 15.92
N ILE A 325 -4.92 -3.49 16.60
CA ILE A 325 -3.60 -3.76 17.18
C ILE A 325 -3.62 -3.38 18.65
N ASP A 326 -2.89 -4.12 19.48
CA ASP A 326 -2.77 -3.80 20.89
C ASP A 326 -2.05 -2.47 21.09
N VAL A 327 -2.56 -1.66 22.02
CA VAL A 327 -2.02 -0.32 22.36
C VAL A 327 -0.55 -0.38 22.81
N LYS A 328 -0.08 -1.54 23.29
CA LYS A 328 1.31 -1.77 23.72
C LYS A 328 2.28 -2.01 22.55
N GLU A 329 1.75 -2.40 21.40
CA GLU A 329 2.55 -2.74 20.21
C GLU A 329 2.69 -1.56 19.25
N ILE A 330 2.05 -0.42 19.56
CA ILE A 330 2.09 0.80 18.76
C ILE A 330 2.81 1.91 19.51
N VAL A 331 3.60 2.68 18.78
CA VAL A 331 4.28 3.87 19.29
C VAL A 331 3.83 5.06 18.44
N ALA A 332 3.49 6.16 19.10
CA ALA A 332 3.21 7.41 18.40
C ALA A 332 4.49 7.90 17.71
N GLU A 333 4.44 8.01 16.38
CA GLU A 333 5.54 8.58 15.61
C GLU A 333 5.51 10.09 15.83
N VAL A 334 6.38 10.59 16.71
CA VAL A 334 6.54 12.02 16.93
C VAL A 334 7.44 12.53 15.80
N GLY A 335 6.81 13.14 14.79
CA GLY A 335 7.50 13.89 13.74
C GLY A 335 8.18 15.16 14.25
#